data_AF-A0A923KQ16-F1
#
_entry.id   AF-A0A923KQ16-F1
#
_cell.length_a   1.000
_cell.length_b   1.000
_cell.length_c   1.000
_cell.angle_alpha   90.00
_cell.angle_beta   90.00
_cell.angle_gamma   90.00
#
_symmetry.space_group_name_H-M   'P 1'
#
loop_
_entity.id
_entity.type
_entity.pdbx_description
1 polymer ?
#
loop_
_entity_poly.entity_id
_entity_poly.type
_entity_poly.pdbx_seq_one_letter_code
_entity_poly.pdbx_strand_id
1 'polypeptide(L)'
;MDLNDAVAKHAEWKTKFRSAITKKEQMDASTISRDNCCELGKWLHGEAKQKFSVLGSYKDCVSKHALFHTEAGKVASAINAQKYSEAEAMINAGTVYASASSAVGVAIMKFKKEANI
;
A
#
# COMPACT_ATOMS: atom_id res chain seq x y z
N MET A 1 -13.38 -7.36 -7.84
CA MET A 1 -12.47 -6.37 -7.25
C MET A 1 -12.99 -4.99 -7.61
N ASP A 2 -13.20 -4.12 -6.63
CA ASP A 2 -13.50 -2.70 -6.87
C ASP A 2 -12.21 -1.88 -6.69
N LEU A 3 -11.69 -1.33 -7.78
CA LEU A 3 -10.44 -0.56 -7.75
C LEU A 3 -10.59 0.82 -7.12
N ASN A 4 -11.81 1.39 -7.07
CA ASN A 4 -12.03 2.64 -6.33
C ASN A 4 -11.95 2.39 -4.81
N ASP A 5 -12.58 1.30 -4.35
CA ASP A 5 -12.50 0.87 -2.96
C ASP A 5 -11.05 0.52 -2.57
N ALA A 6 -10.30 -0.12 -3.48
CA ALA A 6 -8.88 -0.37 -3.26
C ALA A 6 -8.09 0.92 -3.04
N VAL A 7 -8.32 1.98 -3.83
CA VAL A 7 -7.68 3.30 -3.61
C VAL A 7 -8.05 3.86 -2.24
N ALA A 8 -9.33 3.81 -1.85
CA ALA A 8 -9.79 4.31 -0.56
C ALA A 8 -9.12 3.58 0.61
N LYS A 9 -9.11 2.23 0.59
CA LYS A 9 -8.45 1.39 1.59
C LYS A 9 -6.95 1.69 1.72
N HIS A 10 -6.27 2.03 0.61
CA HIS A 10 -4.86 2.39 0.61
C HIS A 10 -4.61 3.79 1.19
N ALA A 11 -5.50 4.75 0.91
CA ALA A 11 -5.42 6.11 1.46
C ALA A 11 -5.59 6.14 2.99
N GLU A 12 -6.36 5.20 3.56
CA GLU A 12 -6.60 5.11 5.00
C GLU A 12 -5.38 4.69 5.83
N TRP A 13 -4.35 4.08 5.23
CA TRP A 13 -3.20 3.54 5.97
C TRP A 13 -2.49 4.58 6.81
N LYS A 14 -2.39 5.82 6.33
CA LYS A 14 -1.78 6.92 7.10
C LYS A 14 -2.52 7.15 8.42
N THR A 15 -3.85 7.13 8.38
CA THR A 15 -4.69 7.27 9.59
C THR A 15 -4.54 6.07 10.51
N LYS A 16 -4.46 4.84 9.95
CA LYS A 16 -4.21 3.61 10.72
C LYS A 16 -2.86 3.66 11.46
N PHE A 17 -1.80 4.11 10.79
CA PHE A 17 -0.49 4.30 11.42
C PHE A 17 -0.52 5.34 12.55
N ARG A 18 -1.13 6.51 12.32
CA ARG A 18 -1.28 7.53 13.39
C ARG A 18 -2.06 7.03 14.60
N SER A 19 -3.13 6.27 14.34
CA SER A 19 -3.89 5.62 15.41
C SER A 19 -3.01 4.66 16.20
N ALA A 20 -2.26 3.77 15.52
CA ALA A 20 -1.37 2.81 16.19
C ALA A 20 -0.24 3.51 16.97
N ILE A 21 0.34 4.58 16.42
CA ILE A 21 1.33 5.44 17.10
C ILE A 21 0.74 6.02 18.39
N THR A 22 -0.44 6.63 18.32
CA THR A 22 -1.10 7.27 19.46
C THR A 22 -1.49 6.27 20.54
N LYS A 23 -2.04 5.12 20.12
CA LYS A 23 -2.49 4.05 21.02
C LYS A 23 -1.33 3.15 21.49
N LYS A 24 -0.12 3.33 20.96
CA LYS A 24 1.04 2.46 21.17
C LYS A 24 0.73 0.99 20.85
N GLU A 25 -0.10 0.78 19.84
CA GLU A 25 -0.58 -0.53 19.42
C GLU A 25 0.44 -1.18 18.47
N GLN A 26 0.66 -2.48 18.65
CA GLN A 26 1.48 -3.27 17.73
C GLN A 26 0.70 -3.54 16.44
N MET A 27 1.42 -3.66 15.32
CA MET A 27 0.86 -3.99 14.02
C MET A 27 1.52 -5.26 13.47
N ASP A 28 0.81 -6.03 12.66
CA ASP A 28 1.39 -7.18 11.97
C ASP A 28 2.29 -6.73 10.81
N ALA A 29 3.51 -6.28 11.12
CA ALA A 29 4.47 -5.79 10.14
C ALA A 29 4.82 -6.83 9.07
N SER A 30 4.79 -8.13 9.41
CA SER A 30 5.09 -9.20 8.46
C SER A 30 4.04 -9.26 7.34
N THR A 31 2.76 -9.26 7.72
CA THR A 31 1.65 -9.25 6.75
C THR A 31 1.57 -7.93 6.01
N ILE A 32 1.80 -6.79 6.69
CA ILE A 32 1.76 -5.46 6.08
C ILE A 32 2.85 -5.28 5.02
N SER A 33 4.03 -5.88 5.22
CA SER A 33 5.14 -5.80 4.27
C SER A 33 4.89 -6.57 2.96
N ARG A 34 3.88 -7.46 2.96
CA ARG A 34 3.61 -8.36 1.84
C ARG A 34 2.52 -7.78 0.94
N ASP A 35 2.88 -7.61 -0.31
CA ASP A 35 2.02 -7.06 -1.37
C ASP A 35 1.00 -8.07 -1.92
N ASN A 36 0.92 -9.27 -1.34
CA ASN A 36 -0.03 -10.32 -1.73
C ASN A 36 -0.99 -10.73 -0.60
N CYS A 37 -0.99 -10.00 0.52
CA CYS A 37 -1.84 -10.31 1.67
C CYS A 37 -3.12 -9.48 1.72
N CYS A 38 -3.09 -8.23 1.24
CA CYS A 38 -4.27 -7.38 1.15
C CYS A 38 -5.21 -7.83 0.01
N GLU A 39 -6.45 -7.36 0.01
CA GLU A 39 -7.46 -7.76 -1.00
C GLU A 39 -7.01 -7.44 -2.43
N LEU A 40 -6.49 -6.21 -2.65
CA LEU A 40 -5.93 -5.79 -3.94
C LEU A 40 -4.77 -6.70 -4.35
N GLY A 41 -3.83 -6.95 -3.44
CA GLY A 41 -2.67 -7.79 -3.67
C GLY A 41 -3.02 -9.22 -4.08
N LYS A 42 -3.96 -9.85 -3.36
CA LYS A 42 -4.46 -11.19 -3.70
C LYS A 42 -5.02 -11.26 -5.11
N TRP A 43 -5.77 -10.23 -5.52
CA TRP A 43 -6.33 -10.15 -6.86
C TRP A 43 -5.28 -9.82 -7.92
N LEU A 44 -4.35 -8.89 -7.64
CA LEU A 44 -3.24 -8.51 -8.52
C LEU A 44 -2.36 -9.72 -8.87
N HIS A 45 -2.03 -10.54 -7.87
CA HIS A 45 -1.21 -11.74 -8.04
C HIS A 45 -1.98 -12.98 -8.52
N GLY A 46 -3.32 -12.93 -8.46
CA GLY A 46 -4.22 -13.98 -8.89
C GLY A 46 -4.89 -13.67 -10.23
N GLU A 47 -6.20 -13.40 -10.19
CA GLU A 47 -7.05 -13.20 -11.37
C GLU A 47 -6.52 -12.12 -12.33
N ALA A 48 -6.06 -10.97 -11.80
CA ALA A 48 -5.60 -9.88 -12.64
C ALA A 48 -4.33 -10.26 -13.42
N LYS A 49 -3.45 -11.07 -12.84
CA LYS A 49 -2.26 -11.58 -13.53
C LYS A 49 -2.63 -12.41 -14.76
N GLN A 50 -3.66 -13.25 -14.63
CA GLN A 50 -4.12 -14.10 -15.73
C GLN A 50 -4.72 -13.29 -16.87
N LYS A 51 -5.45 -12.21 -16.54
CA LYS A 51 -6.19 -11.40 -17.53
C LYS A 51 -5.39 -10.25 -18.13
N PHE A 52 -4.51 -9.62 -17.34
CA PHE A 52 -3.96 -8.30 -17.65
C PHE A 52 -2.43 -8.22 -17.63
N SER A 53 -1.72 -9.34 -17.47
CA SER A 53 -0.25 -9.36 -17.38
C SER A 53 0.48 -8.77 -18.59
N VAL A 54 -0.18 -8.65 -19.74
CA VAL A 54 0.36 -8.00 -20.94
C VAL A 54 0.35 -6.48 -20.86
N LEU A 55 -0.53 -5.89 -20.03
CA LEU A 55 -0.69 -4.44 -19.91
C LEU A 55 0.48 -3.84 -19.13
N GLY A 56 1.01 -2.72 -19.64
CA GLY A 56 2.09 -1.99 -18.98
C GLY A 56 1.64 -1.42 -17.63
N SER A 57 0.42 -0.88 -17.56
CA SER A 57 -0.15 -0.35 -16.31
C SER A 57 -0.41 -1.41 -15.25
N TYR A 58 -0.70 -2.66 -15.62
CA TYR A 58 -0.79 -3.76 -14.65
C TYR A 58 0.56 -3.99 -13.97
N LYS A 59 1.64 -4.10 -14.76
CA LYS A 59 3.00 -4.32 -14.22
C LYS A 59 3.44 -3.16 -13.32
N ASP A 60 3.16 -1.93 -13.74
CA ASP A 60 3.42 -0.73 -12.93
C ASP A 60 2.60 -0.75 -11.63
N CYS A 61 1.30 -1.10 -11.69
CA CYS A 61 0.44 -1.22 -10.52
C CYS A 61 0.98 -2.25 -9.51
N VAL A 62 1.37 -3.45 -9.96
CA VAL A 62 2.00 -4.47 -9.10
C VAL A 62 3.28 -3.92 -8.47
N SER A 63 4.14 -3.26 -9.24
CA SER A 63 5.39 -2.69 -8.73
C SER A 63 5.16 -1.59 -7.69
N LYS A 64 4.25 -0.65 -7.94
CA LYS A 64 3.94 0.44 -7.00
C LYS A 64 3.23 -0.08 -5.76
N HIS A 65 2.40 -1.12 -5.89
CA HIS A 65 1.77 -1.80 -4.78
C HIS A 65 2.79 -2.49 -3.87
N ALA A 66 3.77 -3.20 -4.45
CA ALA A 66 4.87 -3.80 -3.70
C ALA A 66 5.71 -2.77 -2.95
N LEU A 67 6.04 -1.65 -3.60
CA LEU A 67 6.76 -0.56 -2.95
C LEU A 67 5.96 0.05 -1.79
N PHE A 68 4.66 0.29 -1.99
CA PHE A 68 3.78 0.79 -0.93
C PHE A 68 3.81 -0.13 0.30
N HIS A 69 3.61 -1.44 0.11
CA HIS A 69 3.60 -2.39 1.20
C HIS A 69 4.97 -2.53 1.89
N THR A 70 6.06 -2.43 1.11
CA THR A 70 7.42 -2.39 1.68
C THR A 70 7.60 -1.20 2.63
N GLU A 71 7.21 0.01 2.22
CA GLU A 71 7.33 1.20 3.06
C GLU A 71 6.35 1.17 4.26
N ALA A 72 5.12 0.69 4.04
CA ALA A 72 4.14 0.47 5.10
C ALA A 72 4.67 -0.51 6.17
N GLY A 73 5.36 -1.56 5.74
CA GLY A 73 6.02 -2.53 6.61
C GLY A 73 7.12 -1.93 7.47
N LYS A 74 7.91 -0.99 6.92
CA LYS A 74 8.92 -0.24 7.68
C LYS A 74 8.28 0.63 8.75
N VAL A 75 7.19 1.34 8.42
CA VAL A 75 6.44 2.16 9.41
C VAL A 75 5.90 1.27 10.53
N ALA A 76 5.25 0.15 10.20
CA ALA A 76 4.76 -0.81 11.19
C ALA A 76 5.89 -1.35 12.08
N SER A 77 7.06 -1.65 11.51
CA SER A 77 8.23 -2.10 12.27
C SER A 77 8.75 -1.04 13.24
N ALA A 78 8.78 0.23 12.83
CA ALA A 78 9.16 1.35 13.70
C ALA A 78 8.18 1.54 14.86
N ILE A 79 6.87 1.40 14.60
CA ILE A 79 5.82 1.42 15.64
C ILE A 79 6.05 0.28 16.64
N ASN A 80 6.28 -0.93 16.14
CA ASN A 80 6.49 -2.11 16.97
C ASN A 80 7.75 -2.01 17.85
N ALA A 81 8.80 -1.39 17.32
CA ALA A 81 10.03 -1.04 18.04
C ALA A 81 9.88 0.16 18.99
N GLN A 82 8.65 0.67 19.20
CA GLN A 82 8.32 1.82 20.06
C GLN A 82 9.00 3.13 19.66
N LYS A 83 9.46 3.24 18.41
CA LYS A 83 10.10 4.44 17.84
C LYS A 83 9.04 5.40 17.29
N TYR A 84 8.12 5.83 18.14
CA TYR A 84 6.92 6.56 17.72
C TYR A 84 7.21 7.87 16.99
N SER A 85 8.21 8.64 17.43
CA SER A 85 8.62 9.87 16.75
C SER A 85 9.19 9.61 15.35
N GLU A 86 9.95 8.52 15.17
CA GLU A 86 10.45 8.09 13.86
C GLU A 86 9.28 7.64 12.97
N ALA A 87 8.38 6.81 13.50
CA ALA A 87 7.21 6.34 12.76
C ALA A 87 6.29 7.48 12.28
N GLU A 88 6.06 8.51 13.12
CA GLU A 88 5.28 9.70 12.70
C GLU A 88 6.03 10.49 11.61
N ALA A 89 7.35 10.65 11.75
CA ALA A 89 8.16 11.32 10.74
C ALA A 89 8.11 10.59 9.38
N MET A 90 8.12 9.25 9.38
CA MET A 90 8.09 8.43 8.16
C MET A 90 6.80 8.59 7.35
N ILE A 91 5.67 8.98 7.94
CA ILE A 91 4.38 9.11 7.24
C ILE A 91 4.02 10.55 6.83
N ASN A 92 4.92 11.50 7.09
CA ASN A 92 4.74 12.90 6.73
C ASN A 92 4.91 13.15 5.22
N ALA A 93 4.46 14.32 4.77
CA ALA A 93 4.63 14.72 3.37
C ALA A 93 6.12 14.78 2.99
N GLY A 94 6.44 14.46 1.73
CA GLY A 94 7.83 14.46 1.23
C GLY A 94 8.66 13.23 1.61
N THR A 95 8.07 12.24 2.28
CA THR A 95 8.73 10.98 2.64
C THR A 95 8.57 9.90 1.56
N VAL A 96 9.38 8.85 1.66
CA VAL A 96 9.29 7.69 0.76
C VAL A 96 7.93 7.00 0.88
N TYR A 97 7.38 6.86 2.10
CA TYR A 97 6.04 6.31 2.31
C TYR A 97 4.97 7.19 1.65
N ALA A 98 5.02 8.52 1.85
CA ALA A 98 4.03 9.41 1.25
C ALA A 98 4.06 9.35 -0.29
N SER A 99 5.25 9.34 -0.89
CA SER A 99 5.41 9.15 -2.33
C SER A 99 4.87 7.81 -2.81
N ALA A 100 5.16 6.72 -2.10
CA ALA A 100 4.65 5.38 -2.44
C ALA A 100 3.13 5.29 -2.30
N SER A 101 2.56 5.91 -1.26
CA SER A 101 1.11 5.97 -1.00
C SER A 101 0.36 6.73 -2.10
N SER A 102 0.88 7.87 -2.57
CA SER A 102 0.31 8.57 -3.72
C SER A 102 0.50 7.79 -5.02
N ALA A 103 1.68 7.21 -5.24
CA ALA A 103 2.00 6.49 -6.47
C ALA A 103 1.13 5.25 -6.69
N VAL A 104 0.84 4.47 -5.63
CA VAL A 104 -0.04 3.29 -5.76
C VAL A 104 -1.47 3.70 -6.15
N GLY A 105 -2.01 4.79 -5.58
CA GLY A 105 -3.34 5.29 -5.96
C GLY A 105 -3.41 5.69 -7.44
N VAL A 106 -2.40 6.41 -7.93
CA VAL A 106 -2.30 6.78 -9.36
C VAL A 106 -2.17 5.54 -10.25
N ALA A 107 -1.34 4.58 -9.86
CA ALA A 107 -1.11 3.36 -10.63
C ALA A 107 -2.38 2.50 -10.74
N ILE A 108 -3.15 2.38 -9.65
CA ILE A 108 -4.46 1.69 -9.65
C ILE A 108 -5.41 2.36 -10.63
N MET A 109 -5.54 3.69 -10.60
CA MET A 109 -6.46 4.41 -11.49
C MET A 109 -6.04 4.33 -12.96
N LYS A 110 -4.73 4.37 -13.24
CA LYS A 110 -4.20 4.18 -14.58
C LYS A 110 -4.48 2.77 -15.09
N PHE A 111 -4.24 1.76 -14.25
CA PHE A 111 -4.52 0.37 -14.59
C PHE A 111 -6.01 0.14 -14.86
N LYS A 112 -6.87 0.63 -13.97
CA LYS A 112 -8.33 0.61 -14.14
C LYS A 112 -8.75 1.12 -15.51
N LYS A 113 -8.23 2.29 -15.91
CA LYS A 113 -8.54 2.93 -17.19
C LYS A 113 -8.09 2.11 -18.40
N GLU A 114 -6.87 1.58 -18.39
CA GLU A 114 -6.34 0.78 -19.52
C GLU A 114 -7.01 -0.59 -19.64
N ALA A 115 -7.32 -1.23 -18.50
CA ALA A 115 -8.00 -2.52 -18.45
C ALA A 115 -9.52 -2.42 -18.71
N ASN A 116 -10.09 -1.21 -18.70
CA ASN A 116 -11.51 -0.94 -18.88
C ASN A 116 -12.41 -1.72 -17.88
N ILE A 117 -12.04 -1.64 -16.59
CA ILE A 117 -12.73 -2.29 -15.45
C ILE A 117 -13.05 -1.30 -14.32
#